data_AF-A0A8T4VWI3-F1
#
_entry.id   AF-A0A8T4VWI3-F1
#
_cell.length_a   1.000
_cell.length_b   1.000
_cell.length_c   1.000
_cell.angle_alpha   90.00
_cell.angle_beta   90.00
_cell.angle_gamma   90.00
#
_symmetry.space_group_name_H-M   'P 1'
#
loop_
_entity.id
_entity.type
_entity.pdbx_description
1 polymer ?
#
loop_
_entity_poly.entity_id
_entity_poly.type
_entity_poly.pdbx_seq_one_letter_code
_entity_poly.pdbx_strand_id
1 'polypeptide(L)'
;MKFHGFTLDNFQEKAINAIQSQKTVVVSAATGTGKTVIAEYMIDQCLKEQGKHVIYTAPIKALSNQKYRDFVNQYGLETVGLLTGDVVINPEAPVLIMTTEIYRNMLL
;
A
#
# COMPACT_ATOMS: atom_id res chain seq x y z
N MET A 1 11.93 14.03 -8.74
CA MET A 1 11.84 12.57 -9.09
C MET A 1 10.66 12.32 -10.04
N LYS A 2 10.74 11.34 -10.96
CA LYS A 2 9.59 10.90 -11.80
C LYS A 2 9.14 9.49 -11.41
N PHE A 3 7.84 9.28 -11.30
CA PHE A 3 7.25 7.97 -10.97
C PHE A 3 5.85 7.85 -11.59
N HIS A 4 5.56 6.71 -12.22
CA HIS A 4 4.32 6.42 -12.98
C HIS A 4 3.91 7.53 -13.96
N GLY A 5 4.88 8.17 -14.62
CA GLY A 5 4.65 9.25 -15.58
C GLY A 5 4.43 10.65 -14.97
N PHE A 6 4.37 10.77 -13.65
CA PHE A 6 4.22 12.05 -12.95
C PHE A 6 5.56 12.59 -12.45
N THR A 7 5.66 13.91 -12.34
CA THR A 7 6.72 14.56 -11.57
C THR A 7 6.25 14.66 -10.13
N LEU A 8 7.02 14.11 -9.20
CA LEU A 8 6.64 14.07 -7.79
C LEU A 8 6.78 15.43 -7.12
N ASP A 9 5.85 15.73 -6.22
CA ASP A 9 5.95 16.88 -5.34
C ASP A 9 7.08 16.69 -4.32
N ASN A 10 7.63 17.80 -3.83
CA ASN A 10 8.77 17.80 -2.89
C ASN A 10 8.53 16.91 -1.66
N PHE A 11 7.31 16.86 -1.13
CA PHE A 11 7.02 16.03 0.05
C PHE A 11 7.00 14.54 -0.27
N GLN A 12 6.55 14.16 -1.48
CA GLN A 12 6.53 12.78 -1.95
C GLN A 12 7.97 12.29 -2.17
N GLU A 13 8.79 13.10 -2.85
CA GLU A 13 10.21 12.80 -3.08
C GLU A 13 10.98 12.68 -1.76
N LYS A 14 10.75 13.59 -0.80
CA LYS A 14 11.37 13.51 0.52
C LYS A 14 10.99 12.23 1.27
N ALA A 15 9.72 11.82 1.22
CA ALA A 15 9.27 10.59 1.85
C ALA A 15 9.90 9.35 1.19
N ILE A 16 9.93 9.30 -0.14
CA ILE A 16 10.52 8.20 -0.89
C ILE A 16 12.03 8.08 -0.63
N ASN A 17 12.76 9.20 -0.64
CA ASN A 17 14.20 9.19 -0.35
C ASN A 17 14.49 8.69 1.08
N ALA A 18 13.63 9.02 2.04
CA ALA A 18 13.73 8.49 3.41
C ALA A 18 13.45 6.98 3.47
N ILE A 19 12.43 6.49 2.75
CA ILE A 19 12.13 5.06 2.63
C ILE A 19 13.30 4.30 2.00
N GLN A 20 13.89 4.81 0.91
CA GLN A 20 15.08 4.23 0.27
C GLN A 20 16.28 4.16 1.24
N SER A 21 16.36 5.11 2.17
CA SER A 21 17.37 5.13 3.24
C SER A 21 16.98 4.25 4.44
N GLN A 22 16.03 3.32 4.27
CA GLN A 22 15.51 2.41 5.30
C GLN A 22 14.95 3.11 6.54
N LYS A 23 14.37 4.31 6.37
CA LYS A 23 13.73 5.06 7.46
C LYS A 23 12.21 4.90 7.42
N THR A 24 11.60 4.87 8.60
CA THR A 24 10.15 4.99 8.76
C THR A 24 9.70 6.43 8.51
N VAL A 25 8.59 6.61 7.81
CA VAL A 25 8.03 7.93 7.48
C VAL A 25 6.61 8.09 8.02
N VAL A 26 6.31 9.30 8.50
CA VAL A 26 4.94 9.74 8.79
C VAL A 26 4.66 10.92 7.87
N VAL A 27 3.66 10.79 7.02
CA VAL A 27 3.32 11.79 6.01
C VAL A 27 1.96 12.40 6.34
N SER A 28 1.96 13.71 6.62
CA SER A 28 0.74 14.49 6.82
C SER A 28 0.57 15.48 5.66
N ALA A 29 -0.46 15.24 4.84
CA ALA A 29 -0.84 16.11 3.73
C ALA A 29 -2.35 16.00 3.48
N ALA A 30 -2.95 17.02 2.86
CA ALA A 30 -4.39 17.06 2.60
C ALA A 30 -4.87 15.91 1.68
N THR A 31 -6.15 15.55 1.75
CA THR A 31 -6.74 14.60 0.79
C THR A 31 -6.65 15.17 -0.63
N GLY A 32 -6.49 14.29 -1.63
CA GLY A 32 -6.33 14.71 -3.03
C GLY A 32 -4.91 15.13 -3.44
N THR A 33 -3.94 15.26 -2.51
CA THR A 33 -2.55 15.67 -2.85
C THR A 33 -1.65 14.51 -3.29
N GLY A 34 -2.21 13.37 -3.69
CA GLY A 34 -1.43 12.24 -4.20
C GLY A 34 -0.57 11.50 -3.17
N LYS A 35 -0.92 11.50 -1.87
CA LYS A 35 -0.20 10.72 -0.83
C LYS A 35 -0.03 9.23 -1.19
N THR A 36 -0.99 8.67 -1.92
CA THR A 36 -1.01 7.26 -2.33
C THR A 36 0.23 6.87 -3.14
N VAL A 37 0.83 7.79 -3.88
CA VAL A 37 2.05 7.55 -4.68
C VAL A 37 3.22 7.06 -3.81
N ILE A 38 3.29 7.49 -2.56
CA ILE A 38 4.34 7.05 -1.62
C ILE A 38 4.12 5.57 -1.25
N ALA A 39 2.87 5.14 -1.10
CA ALA A 39 2.53 3.75 -0.84
C ALA A 39 2.75 2.87 -2.08
N GLU A 40 2.35 3.34 -3.26
CA GLU A 40 2.60 2.67 -4.55
C GLU A 40 4.10 2.46 -4.79
N TYR A 41 4.93 3.47 -4.49
CA TYR A 41 6.38 3.31 -4.54
C TYR A 41 6.87 2.17 -3.64
N MET A 42 6.36 2.08 -2.41
CA MET A 42 6.74 1.01 -1.47
C MET A 42 6.31 -0.38 -1.99
N ILE A 43 5.12 -0.47 -2.58
CA ILE A 43 4.62 -1.69 -3.22
C ILE A 43 5.54 -2.09 -4.39
N ASP A 44 5.86 -1.16 -5.29
CA ASP A 44 6.75 -1.41 -6.43
C ASP A 44 8.13 -1.91 -6.01
N GLN A 45 8.68 -1.40 -4.90
CA GLN A 45 9.95 -1.88 -4.34
C GLN A 45 9.80 -3.27 -3.73
N CYS A 46 8.75 -3.49 -2.94
CA CYS A 46 8.46 -4.79 -2.34
C CYS A 46 8.33 -5.88 -3.39
N LEU A 47 7.61 -5.63 -4.49
CA LEU A 47 7.38 -6.61 -5.56
C LEU A 47 8.65 -6.95 -6.35
N LYS A 48 9.68 -6.11 -6.31
CA LYS A 48 10.99 -6.39 -6.94
C LYS A 48 11.89 -7.25 -6.07
N GLU A 49 11.64 -7.29 -4.77
CA GLU A 49 12.48 -7.99 -3.79
C GLU A 49 11.81 -9.30 -3.34
N GLN A 50 12.45 -10.43 -3.60
CA GLN A 50 11.92 -11.73 -3.20
C GLN A 50 11.78 -11.83 -1.67
N GLY A 51 10.65 -12.36 -1.22
CA GLY A 51 10.37 -12.61 0.20
C GLY A 51 9.82 -11.41 0.99
N LYS A 52 9.65 -10.23 0.37
CA LYS A 52 9.00 -9.08 1.02
C LYS A 52 7.49 -9.08 0.76
N HIS A 53 6.75 -8.59 1.75
CA HIS A 53 5.30 -8.41 1.70
C HIS A 53 4.92 -7.00 2.17
N VAL A 54 3.84 -6.44 1.62
CA VAL A 54 3.24 -5.18 2.05
C VAL A 54 1.89 -5.45 2.68
N ILE A 55 1.66 -4.88 3.86
CA ILE A 55 0.35 -4.80 4.48
C ILE A 55 -0.15 -3.36 4.36
N TYR A 56 -1.23 -3.17 3.61
CA TYR A 56 -1.93 -1.89 3.48
C TYR A 56 -3.17 -1.92 4.37
N THR A 57 -3.22 -1.05 5.37
CA THR A 57 -4.39 -0.95 6.27
C THR A 57 -5.25 0.25 5.91
N ALA A 58 -6.57 0.06 5.96
CA ALA A 58 -7.56 1.13 5.86
C ALA A 58 -8.54 1.05 7.03
N PRO A 59 -9.13 2.18 7.48
CA PRO A 59 -9.93 2.19 8.71
C PRO A 59 -11.29 1.49 8.58
N ILE A 60 -11.83 1.37 7.36
CA ILE A 60 -13.13 0.75 7.12
C ILE A 60 -13.11 -0.13 5.88
N LYS A 61 -13.97 -1.16 5.89
CA LYS A 61 -14.11 -2.13 4.81
C LYS A 61 -14.37 -1.50 3.44
N ALA A 62 -15.20 -0.46 3.37
CA ALA A 62 -15.52 0.19 2.10
C ALA A 62 -14.26 0.76 1.42
N LEU A 63 -13.35 1.36 2.20
CA LEU A 63 -12.07 1.89 1.70
C LEU A 63 -11.09 0.77 1.36
N SER A 64 -11.05 -0.31 2.16
CA SER A 64 -10.27 -1.51 1.83
C SER A 64 -10.69 -2.10 0.48
N ASN A 65 -12.01 -2.23 0.24
CA ASN A 65 -12.56 -2.75 -1.02
C ASN A 65 -12.27 -1.83 -2.21
N GLN A 66 -12.33 -0.51 -2.01
CA GLN A 66 -11.93 0.45 -3.05
C GLN A 66 -10.45 0.29 -3.39
N LYS A 67 -9.58 0.25 -2.38
CA LYS A 67 -8.14 0.08 -2.58
C LYS A 67 -7.79 -1.25 -3.21
N TYR A 68 -8.50 -2.32 -2.87
CA TYR A 68 -8.35 -3.61 -3.52
C TYR A 68 -8.60 -3.53 -5.01
N ARG A 69 -9.69 -2.90 -5.46
CA ARG A 69 -9.95 -2.71 -6.89
C ARG A 69 -8.87 -1.85 -7.55
N ASP A 70 -8.47 -0.75 -6.92
CA ASP A 70 -7.42 0.13 -7.44
C ASP A 70 -6.10 -0.64 -7.65
N PHE A 71 -5.67 -1.39 -6.64
CA PHE A 71 -4.41 -2.13 -6.66
C PHE A 71 -4.48 -3.37 -7.55
N VAL A 72 -5.61 -4.08 -7.63
CA VAL A 72 -5.79 -5.18 -8.59
C VAL A 72 -5.69 -4.66 -10.03
N ASN A 73 -6.29 -3.51 -10.33
CA ASN A 73 -6.17 -2.90 -11.66
C ASN A 73 -4.71 -2.53 -12.01
N GLN A 74 -3.90 -2.19 -11.01
CA GLN A 74 -2.52 -1.75 -11.19
C GLN A 74 -1.50 -2.89 -11.18
N TYR A 75 -1.67 -3.88 -10.30
CA TYR A 75 -0.69 -4.92 -10.00
C TYR A 75 -1.14 -6.33 -10.41
N GLY A 76 -2.42 -6.51 -10.74
CA GLY A 76 -3.00 -7.80 -11.11
C GLY A 76 -3.63 -8.55 -9.95
N LEU A 77 -4.59 -9.42 -10.27
CA LEU A 77 -5.39 -10.18 -9.30
C LEU A 77 -4.54 -11.14 -8.45
N GLU A 78 -3.54 -11.77 -9.06
CA GLU A 78 -2.64 -12.73 -8.40
C GLU A 78 -1.70 -12.06 -7.38
N THR A 79 -1.49 -10.74 -7.49
CA THR A 79 -0.52 -10.00 -6.68
C THR A 79 -1.15 -9.33 -5.45
N VAL A 80 -2.47 -9.19 -5.43
CA VAL A 80 -3.18 -8.42 -4.40
C VAL A 80 -4.21 -9.30 -3.68
N GLY A 81 -4.13 -9.28 -2.35
CA GLY A 81 -5.08 -9.94 -1.46
C GLY A 81 -5.93 -8.94 -0.67
N LEU A 82 -7.05 -9.42 -0.17
CA LEU A 82 -7.97 -8.66 0.67
C LEU A 82 -8.38 -9.51 1.87
N LEU A 83 -8.12 -9.02 3.07
CA LEU A 83 -8.53 -9.64 4.33
C LEU A 83 -9.45 -8.67 5.07
N THR A 84 -10.71 -9.04 5.18
CA THR A 84 -11.73 -8.34 5.94
C THR A 84 -12.42 -9.34 6.88
N GLY A 85 -13.27 -8.88 7.79
CA GLY A 85 -13.94 -9.78 8.75
C GLY A 85 -14.84 -10.83 8.10
N ASP A 86 -15.30 -10.58 6.87
CA ASP A 86 -16.26 -11.45 6.17
C ASP A 86 -15.73 -12.00 4.84
N VAL A 87 -14.70 -11.40 4.25
CA VAL A 87 -14.14 -11.82 2.97
C VAL A 87 -12.62 -11.95 3.09
N VAL A 88 -12.11 -13.09 2.62
CA VAL A 88 -10.69 -13.40 2.45
C VAL A 88 -10.45 -13.74 0.99
N ILE A 89 -9.58 -12.99 0.33
CA ILE A 89 -9.19 -13.19 -1.06
C ILE A 89 -7.67 -13.19 -1.13
N ASN A 90 -7.09 -14.20 -1.80
CA ASN A 90 -5.66 -14.32 -2.06
C ASN A 90 -4.79 -13.98 -0.81
N PRO A 91 -4.91 -14.74 0.30
CA PRO A 91 -4.27 -14.40 1.57
C PRO A 91 -2.73 -14.51 1.54
N GLU A 92 -2.20 -15.24 0.56
CA GLU A 92 -0.75 -15.40 0.32
C GLU A 92 -0.18 -14.35 -0.64
N ALA A 93 -0.99 -13.37 -1.05
CA ALA A 93 -0.54 -12.31 -1.94
C ALA A 93 0.60 -11.49 -1.33
N PRO A 94 1.59 -11.05 -2.12
CA PRO A 94 2.65 -10.17 -1.64
C PRO A 94 2.14 -8.79 -1.20
N VAL A 95 0.96 -8.37 -1.66
CA VAL A 95 0.31 -7.11 -1.24
C VAL A 95 -1.04 -7.44 -0.60
N LEU A 96 -1.13 -7.32 0.72
CA LEU A 96 -2.35 -7.60 1.48
C LEU A 96 -3.02 -6.31 1.91
N ILE A 97 -4.30 -6.18 1.58
CA ILE A 97 -5.13 -5.07 2.02
C ILE A 97 -6.04 -5.56 3.14
N MET A 98 -6.11 -4.84 4.26
CA MET A 98 -6.97 -5.24 5.36
C MET A 98 -7.47 -4.05 6.18
N THR A 99 -8.42 -4.29 7.08
CA THR A 99 -8.75 -3.29 8.11
C THR A 99 -7.72 -3.31 9.23
N THR A 100 -7.62 -2.22 9.99
CA THR A 100 -6.74 -2.16 11.17
C THR A 100 -7.13 -3.19 12.24
N GLU A 101 -8.42 -3.50 12.38
CA GLU A 101 -8.92 -4.55 13.28
C GLU A 101 -8.42 -5.94 12.87
N ILE A 102 -8.50 -6.28 11.58
CA ILE A 102 -8.02 -7.57 11.08
C ILE A 102 -6.51 -7.69 11.25
N TYR A 103 -5.76 -6.64 10.93
CA TYR A 103 -4.32 -6.62 11.17
C TYR A 103 -3.98 -6.83 12.65
N ARG A 104 -4.69 -6.15 13.57
CA ARG A 104 -4.52 -6.34 15.00
C ARG A 104 -4.76 -7.79 15.42
N ASN A 105 -5.82 -8.42 14.91
CA ASN A 105 -6.16 -9.81 15.26
C ASN A 105 -5.11 -10.82 14.78
N MET A 106 -4.40 -10.54 13.68
CA MET A 106 -3.31 -11.40 13.20
C MET A 106 -2.03 -11.32 14.06
N LEU A 107 -1.89 -10.27 14.87
CA LEU A 107 -0.73 -10.07 15.75
C LEU A 107 -0.92 -10.62 17.16
N LEU A 108 -2.13 -11.07 17.49
CA LEU A 108 -2.50 -11.65 18.79
C LEU A 108 -2.37 -13.17 18.73
#